data_AF-A0A366DYG1-F1
#
_entry.id   AF-A0A366DYG1-F1
#
_cell.length_a   1.000
_cell.length_b   1.000
_cell.length_c   1.000
_cell.angle_alpha   90.00
_cell.angle_beta   90.00
_cell.angle_gamma   90.00
#
_symmetry.space_group_name_H-M   'P 1'
#
loop_
_entity.id
_entity.type
_entity.pdbx_description
1 polymer ?
#
loop_
_entity_poly.entity_id
_entity_poly.type
_entity_poly.pdbx_seq_one_letter_code
_entity_poly.pdbx_strand_id
1 'polypeptide(L)'
;MSGRLSVRLSRLLNMIPYFIANPGISAAEAAADLGVTTKQLMSDLNQLWMCGLPGYGPGDLIDLSFSEESIEVTFSAGMDRPLRLTSTEATALLVALRSLVDMPGMVDPTAAHAAIAKIESAITGARPERPGPEPFAAPVEAPAVATVRAALARRHALRLVYYSASRDVVSERVVDPIRTVLVDDNSYLQAWCREAEGVRLFRFDRIEDATELDEPAHPPSHAASEAAASLDLFQDDPALPSAHLRIRPDYGWVFDQYPMHRLAVHPDGTLEATMRFATLDWMARLLLGFGAGVTVLGPPDLVAAVRERSEAALAAYTDAGLEEME
;
A
#
# COMPACT_ATOMS: atom_id res chain seq x y z
N MET A 1 11.62 -0.66 -2.00
CA MET A 1 12.23 0.63 -1.58
C MET A 1 12.27 0.88 -0.07
N SER A 2 11.58 0.09 0.78
CA SER A 2 11.38 0.40 2.22
C SER A 2 12.60 0.20 3.14
N GLY A 3 13.41 -0.86 2.93
CA GLY A 3 14.50 -1.21 3.89
C GLY A 3 15.64 -0.19 3.99
N ARG A 4 16.08 0.41 2.87
CA ARG A 4 17.20 1.39 2.89
C ARG A 4 16.83 2.70 3.58
N LEU A 5 15.57 3.13 3.45
CA LEU A 5 15.06 4.34 4.11
C LEU A 5 14.94 4.15 5.63
N SER A 6 14.46 2.98 6.06
CA SER A 6 14.37 2.63 7.48
C SER A 6 15.75 2.60 8.16
N VAL A 7 16.76 1.97 7.52
CA VAL A 7 18.13 1.92 8.05
C VAL A 7 18.77 3.30 8.13
N ARG A 8 18.58 4.14 7.09
CA ARG A 8 19.12 5.51 7.09
C ARG A 8 18.47 6.37 8.17
N LEU A 9 17.15 6.30 8.31
CA LEU A 9 16.42 7.08 9.33
C LEU A 9 16.84 6.65 10.74
N SER A 10 16.91 5.34 11.02
CA SER A 10 17.37 4.84 12.32
C SER A 10 18.80 5.30 12.63
N ARG A 11 19.69 5.30 11.63
CA ARG A 11 21.05 5.84 11.78
C ARG A 11 21.02 7.34 12.13
N LEU A 12 20.32 8.16 11.36
CA LEU A 12 20.24 9.61 11.60
C LEU A 12 19.70 9.94 12.99
N LEU A 13 18.67 9.22 13.45
CA LEU A 13 18.10 9.40 14.79
C LEU A 13 19.09 9.03 15.92
N ASN A 14 20.02 8.11 15.66
CA ASN A 14 21.02 7.66 16.64
C ASN A 14 22.34 8.43 16.59
N MET A 15 22.61 9.19 15.52
CA MET A 15 23.87 9.92 15.34
C MET A 15 24.10 11.00 16.40
N ILE A 16 23.08 11.81 16.71
CA ILE A 16 23.24 12.88 17.71
C ILE A 16 23.55 12.32 19.12
N PRO A 17 22.78 11.34 19.65
CA PRO A 17 23.16 10.67 20.91
C PRO A 17 24.57 10.06 20.88
N TYR A 18 24.95 9.46 19.75
CA TYR A 18 26.27 8.86 19.59
C TYR A 18 27.41 9.88 19.70
N PHE A 19 27.31 11.03 19.03
CA PHE A 19 28.35 12.07 19.08
C PHE A 19 28.37 12.82 20.41
N ILE A 20 27.24 12.90 21.12
CA ILE A 20 27.21 13.40 22.51
C ILE A 20 27.98 12.44 23.44
N ALA A 21 27.85 11.13 23.22
CA ALA A 21 28.55 10.12 24.01
C ALA A 21 30.05 9.99 23.67
N ASN A 22 30.45 10.40 22.46
CA ASN A 22 31.82 10.30 21.94
C ASN A 22 32.32 11.65 21.42
N PRO A 23 32.48 12.66 22.30
CA PRO A 23 32.87 14.00 21.89
C PRO A 23 34.28 13.99 21.28
N GLY A 24 34.43 14.62 20.11
CA GLY A 24 35.72 14.77 19.44
C GLY A 24 36.19 13.53 18.68
N ILE A 25 35.36 12.50 18.54
CA ILE A 25 35.70 11.31 17.74
C ILE A 25 35.99 11.69 16.27
N SER A 26 36.96 11.00 15.66
CA SER A 26 37.29 11.21 14.25
C SER A 26 36.20 10.68 13.32
N ALA A 27 36.09 11.25 12.13
CA ALA A 27 35.10 10.81 11.15
C ALA A 27 35.36 9.39 10.64
N ALA A 28 36.62 8.92 10.67
CA ALA A 28 36.99 7.56 10.28
C ALA A 28 36.50 6.53 11.31
N GLU A 29 36.71 6.77 12.59
CA GLU A 29 36.26 5.88 13.68
C GLU A 29 34.73 5.88 13.77
N ALA A 30 34.09 7.05 13.75
CA ALA A 30 32.63 7.14 13.76
C ALA A 30 31.97 6.45 12.57
N ALA A 31 32.58 6.53 11.37
CA ALA A 31 32.07 5.85 10.19
C ALA A 31 32.16 4.32 10.35
N ALA A 32 33.25 3.81 10.92
CA ALA A 32 33.40 2.39 11.22
C ALA A 32 32.36 1.90 12.22
N ASP A 33 32.16 2.63 13.32
CA ASP A 33 31.21 2.27 14.38
C ASP A 33 29.75 2.32 13.91
N LEU A 34 29.41 3.27 13.06
CA LEU A 34 28.08 3.43 12.47
C LEU A 34 27.86 2.56 11.21
N GLY A 35 28.87 1.81 10.78
CA GLY A 35 28.80 0.91 9.63
C GLY A 35 28.58 1.62 8.29
N VAL A 36 29.14 2.82 8.12
CA VAL A 36 29.02 3.65 6.91
C VAL A 36 30.38 4.10 6.38
N THR A 37 30.41 4.69 5.19
CA THR A 37 31.62 5.35 4.68
C THR A 37 31.74 6.76 5.27
N THR A 38 32.96 7.27 5.43
CA THR A 38 33.20 8.66 5.87
C THR A 38 32.47 9.67 5.00
N LYS A 39 32.41 9.43 3.68
CA LYS A 39 31.64 10.28 2.75
C LYS A 39 30.13 10.28 3.08
N GLN A 40 29.55 9.12 3.36
CA GLN A 40 28.15 9.04 3.75
C GLN A 40 27.91 9.70 5.12
N LEU A 41 28.84 9.51 6.07
CA LEU A 41 28.77 10.15 7.37
C LEU A 41 28.75 11.68 7.25
N MET A 42 29.67 12.26 6.47
CA MET A 42 29.71 13.71 6.23
C MET A 42 28.42 14.21 5.55
N SER A 43 27.86 13.45 4.61
CA SER A 43 26.58 13.81 4.00
C SER A 43 25.42 13.78 5.00
N ASP A 44 25.42 12.81 5.92
CA ASP A 44 24.40 12.67 6.95
C ASP A 44 24.53 13.79 8.00
N LEU A 45 25.75 14.17 8.39
CA LEU A 45 26.02 15.31 9.29
C LEU A 45 25.55 16.65 8.69
N ASN A 46 25.86 16.89 7.41
CA ASN A 46 25.37 18.08 6.70
C ASN A 46 23.83 18.14 6.65
N GLN A 47 23.17 16.99 6.54
CA GLN A 47 21.72 16.95 6.57
C GLN A 47 21.17 17.24 7.98
N LEU A 48 21.77 16.67 9.02
CA LEU A 48 21.37 16.92 10.42
C LEU A 48 21.52 18.40 10.78
N TRP A 49 22.55 19.08 10.29
CA TRP A 49 22.75 20.52 10.49
C TRP A 49 21.59 21.39 9.97
N MET A 50 20.79 20.87 9.03
CA MET A 50 19.62 21.56 8.47
C MET A 50 18.30 21.17 9.16
N CYS A 51 18.34 20.35 10.22
CA CYS A 51 17.17 19.91 10.99
C CYS A 51 17.09 20.65 12.33
N GLY A 52 15.88 20.85 12.87
CA GLY A 52 15.70 21.61 14.10
C GLY A 52 14.26 21.71 14.57
N LEU A 53 14.04 22.57 15.58
CA LEU A 53 12.73 22.85 16.15
C LEU A 53 11.86 23.69 15.18
N PRO A 54 10.52 23.59 15.27
CA PRO A 54 9.62 24.41 14.46
C PRO A 54 9.82 25.91 14.71
N GLY A 55 10.01 26.69 13.65
CA GLY A 55 10.26 28.14 13.72
C GLY A 55 11.51 28.57 12.96
N TYR A 56 12.52 27.69 12.88
CA TYR A 56 13.77 27.89 12.14
C TYR A 56 14.47 29.23 12.45
N GLY A 57 14.32 29.73 13.67
CA GLY A 57 15.00 30.92 14.16
C GLY A 57 16.45 30.65 14.57
N PRO A 58 17.23 31.69 14.91
CA PRO A 58 18.57 31.53 15.45
C PRO A 58 18.57 30.65 16.71
N GLY A 59 19.29 29.52 16.67
CA GLY A 59 19.36 28.57 17.78
C GLY A 59 18.32 27.44 17.75
N ASP A 60 17.49 27.34 16.71
CA ASP A 60 16.49 26.27 16.58
C ASP A 60 17.02 25.03 15.82
N LEU A 61 18.10 25.18 15.05
CA LEU A 61 18.72 24.10 14.28
C LEU A 61 19.76 23.34 15.09
N ILE A 62 19.86 22.03 14.86
CA ILE A 62 20.95 21.19 15.36
C ILE A 62 22.28 21.82 14.97
N ASP A 63 23.15 22.05 15.94
CA ASP A 63 24.44 22.67 15.73
C ASP A 63 25.57 21.66 16.00
N LEU A 64 26.42 21.48 15.01
CA LEU A 64 27.48 20.48 14.96
C LEU A 64 28.76 21.16 14.46
N SER A 65 29.85 20.99 15.18
CA SER A 65 31.18 21.33 14.70
C SER A 65 31.86 20.05 14.22
N PHE A 66 32.14 19.93 12.93
CA PHE A 66 32.71 18.71 12.38
C PHE A 66 33.79 18.95 11.33
N SER A 67 34.82 18.11 11.40
CA SER A 67 35.92 17.97 10.45
C SER A 67 36.23 16.48 10.27
N GLU A 68 37.22 16.13 9.45
CA GLU A 68 37.68 14.74 9.36
C GLU A 68 38.31 14.26 10.68
N GLU A 69 38.88 15.18 11.47
CA GLU A 69 39.65 14.91 12.69
C GLU A 69 38.77 14.86 13.94
N SER A 70 37.68 15.63 13.98
CA SER A 70 36.80 15.71 15.16
C SER A 70 35.36 16.04 14.80
N ILE A 71 34.41 15.46 15.54
CA ILE A 71 32.98 15.75 15.47
C ILE A 71 32.46 16.07 16.87
N GLU A 72 31.83 17.23 17.03
CA GLU A 72 31.25 17.71 18.29
C GLU A 72 29.82 18.22 18.08
N VAL A 73 28.94 17.94 19.04
CA VAL A 73 27.56 18.43 19.07
C VAL A 73 27.50 19.66 19.97
N THR A 74 27.22 20.81 19.40
CA THR A 74 27.05 22.08 20.13
C THR A 74 25.61 22.23 20.63
N PHE A 75 24.63 21.87 19.80
CA PHE A 75 23.21 21.91 20.17
C PHE A 75 22.45 20.72 19.55
N SER A 76 21.79 19.93 20.39
CA SER A 76 21.11 18.70 19.99
C SER A 76 19.69 18.90 19.45
N ALA A 77 19.10 20.09 19.60
CA ALA A 77 17.67 20.35 19.36
C ALA A 77 16.73 19.32 20.04
N GLY A 78 17.12 18.79 21.22
CA GLY A 78 16.34 17.79 21.97
C GLY A 78 16.55 16.34 21.54
N MET A 79 17.46 16.09 20.58
CA MET A 79 17.86 14.75 20.12
C MET A 79 18.85 14.03 21.07
N ASP A 80 19.15 14.61 22.22
CA ASP A 80 19.97 14.02 23.29
C ASP A 80 19.20 13.05 24.20
N ARG A 81 17.88 12.92 23.97
CA ARG A 81 16.97 12.13 24.82
C ARG A 81 16.04 11.28 23.96
N PRO A 82 15.47 10.19 24.51
CA PRO A 82 14.46 9.41 23.81
C PRO A 82 13.35 10.31 23.27
N LEU A 83 12.91 10.02 22.04
CA LEU A 83 11.91 10.79 21.30
C LEU A 83 10.69 11.07 22.20
N ARG A 84 10.44 12.35 22.51
CA ARG A 84 9.24 12.78 23.22
C ARG A 84 8.21 13.26 22.22
N LEU A 85 7.27 12.39 21.90
CA LEU A 85 6.11 12.76 21.09
C LEU A 85 5.23 13.73 21.88
N THR A 86 4.76 14.77 21.23
CA THR A 86 3.65 15.57 21.75
C THR A 86 2.39 14.71 21.83
N SER A 87 1.42 15.08 22.67
CA SER A 87 0.15 14.34 22.75
C SER A 87 -0.55 14.24 21.39
N THR A 88 -0.45 15.27 20.55
CA THR A 88 -1.00 15.29 19.20
C THR A 88 -0.28 14.33 18.27
N GLU A 89 1.05 14.33 18.23
CA GLU A 89 1.84 13.40 17.41
C GLU A 89 1.63 11.95 17.85
N ALA A 90 1.61 11.71 19.15
CA ALA A 90 1.41 10.38 19.69
C ALA A 90 0.00 9.85 19.38
N THR A 91 -1.02 10.71 19.48
CA THR A 91 -2.39 10.36 19.08
C THR A 91 -2.49 10.09 17.59
N ALA A 92 -1.88 10.94 16.75
CA ALA A 92 -1.86 10.75 15.30
C ALA A 92 -1.17 9.43 14.90
N LEU A 93 -0.03 9.11 15.52
CA LEU A 93 0.69 7.86 15.31
C LEU A 93 -0.12 6.65 15.78
N LEU A 94 -0.79 6.74 16.94
CA LEU A 94 -1.65 5.67 17.45
C LEU A 94 -2.82 5.38 16.52
N VAL A 95 -3.50 6.43 16.02
CA VAL A 95 -4.60 6.28 15.06
C VAL A 95 -4.09 5.61 13.78
N ALA A 96 -2.99 6.11 13.21
CA ALA A 96 -2.40 5.55 11.99
C ALA A 96 -1.97 4.08 12.17
N LEU A 97 -1.30 3.74 13.29
CA LEU A 97 -0.88 2.37 13.59
C LEU A 97 -2.07 1.42 13.77
N ARG A 98 -3.13 1.85 14.48
CA ARG A 98 -4.33 1.04 14.67
C ARG A 98 -5.04 0.78 13.33
N SER A 99 -5.20 1.80 12.50
CA SER A 99 -5.74 1.62 11.15
C SER A 99 -4.93 0.63 10.31
N LEU A 100 -3.59 0.62 10.44
CA LEU A 100 -2.74 -0.34 9.73
C LEU A 100 -2.83 -1.77 10.29
N VAL A 101 -3.03 -1.94 11.59
CA VAL A 101 -3.20 -3.26 12.24
C VAL A 101 -4.45 -3.97 11.72
N ASP A 102 -5.52 -3.21 11.47
CA ASP A 102 -6.78 -3.74 10.97
C ASP A 102 -6.70 -4.16 9.48
N MET A 103 -5.61 -3.82 8.77
CA MET A 103 -5.40 -4.15 7.37
C MET A 103 -4.53 -5.42 7.19
N PRO A 104 -5.07 -6.53 6.64
CA PRO A 104 -4.34 -7.79 6.51
C PRO A 104 -3.04 -7.69 5.72
N GLY A 105 -1.93 -8.21 6.26
CA GLY A 105 -0.66 -8.32 5.54
C GLY A 105 0.09 -7.00 5.31
N MET A 106 -0.45 -5.86 5.77
CA MET A 106 0.20 -4.54 5.68
C MET A 106 1.34 -4.40 6.70
N VAL A 107 1.12 -4.88 7.93
CA VAL A 107 2.08 -4.86 9.02
C VAL A 107 2.06 -6.18 9.77
N ASP A 108 3.15 -6.48 10.48
CA ASP A 108 3.13 -7.56 11.46
C ASP A 108 2.25 -7.14 12.65
N PRO A 109 1.14 -7.85 12.95
CA PRO A 109 0.27 -7.46 14.06
C PRO A 109 1.00 -7.46 15.40
N THR A 110 1.92 -8.41 15.64
CA THR A 110 2.65 -8.51 16.91
C THR A 110 3.58 -7.32 17.08
N ALA A 111 4.32 -6.97 16.03
CA ALA A 111 5.23 -5.83 16.07
C ALA A 111 4.46 -4.50 16.20
N ALA A 112 3.31 -4.38 15.54
CA ALA A 112 2.47 -3.19 15.60
C ALA A 112 1.84 -3.00 17.00
N HIS A 113 1.31 -4.06 17.62
CA HIS A 113 0.82 -3.99 19.01
C HIS A 113 1.94 -3.64 19.99
N ALA A 114 3.15 -4.18 19.80
CA ALA A 114 4.30 -3.81 20.61
C ALA A 114 4.70 -2.34 20.44
N ALA A 115 4.58 -1.78 19.22
CA ALA A 115 4.82 -0.36 18.96
C ALA A 115 3.73 0.52 19.61
N ILE A 116 2.45 0.14 19.51
CA ILE A 116 1.32 0.81 20.18
C ILE A 116 1.57 0.90 21.69
N ALA A 117 1.90 -0.23 22.33
CA ALA A 117 2.17 -0.27 23.77
C ALA A 117 3.35 0.64 24.17
N LYS A 118 4.41 0.70 23.35
CA LYS A 118 5.54 1.61 23.58
C LYS A 118 5.11 3.08 23.51
N ILE A 119 4.30 3.45 22.51
CA ILE A 119 3.83 4.83 22.34
C ILE A 119 2.89 5.22 23.50
N GLU A 120 1.97 4.34 23.91
CA GLU A 120 1.09 4.57 25.06
C GLU A 120 1.87 4.74 26.38
N SER A 121 2.92 3.95 26.59
CA SER A 121 3.80 4.11 27.76
C SER A 121 4.55 5.44 27.76
N ALA A 122 4.93 5.94 26.58
CA ALA A 122 5.62 7.21 26.43
C ALA A 122 4.71 8.42 26.69
N ILE A 123 3.42 8.34 26.31
CA ILE A 123 2.42 9.40 26.57
C ILE A 123 2.11 9.52 28.06
N THR A 124 1.96 8.39 28.75
CA THR A 124 1.55 8.35 30.17
C THR A 124 2.68 8.68 31.14
N GLY A 125 3.92 8.79 30.65
CA GLY A 125 5.10 9.05 31.49
C GLY A 125 5.46 7.89 32.42
N ALA A 126 4.82 6.72 32.26
CA ALA A 126 5.14 5.51 32.99
C ALA A 126 6.49 4.99 32.49
N ARG A 127 7.53 5.08 33.34
CA ARG A 127 8.79 4.36 33.13
C ARG A 127 8.43 2.88 32.94
N PRO A 128 9.03 2.15 31.97
CA PRO A 128 8.78 0.73 31.83
C PRO A 128 9.49 0.00 32.98
N GLU A 129 8.94 0.10 34.18
CA GLU A 129 9.27 -0.81 35.27
C GLU A 129 8.41 -2.06 35.07
N ARG A 130 9.09 -3.11 34.64
CA ARG A 130 8.62 -4.49 34.40
C ARG A 130 7.87 -4.75 33.09
N PRO A 131 8.00 -5.99 32.56
CA PRO A 131 7.18 -6.45 31.44
C PRO A 131 5.72 -6.30 31.86
N GLY A 132 4.96 -5.52 31.10
CA GLY A 132 3.53 -5.38 31.29
C GLY A 132 2.80 -6.73 31.16
N PRO A 133 1.51 -6.76 31.55
CA PRO A 133 0.71 -7.97 31.62
C PRO A 133 0.69 -8.69 30.27
N GLU A 134 0.52 -10.01 30.33
CA GLU A 134 0.53 -10.97 29.23
C GLU A 134 -0.05 -10.41 27.93
N PRO A 135 0.55 -10.75 26.77
CA PRO A 135 0.12 -10.21 25.49
C PRO A 135 -1.39 -10.46 25.36
N PHE A 136 -2.15 -9.37 25.25
CA PHE A 136 -3.47 -9.43 24.63
C PHE A 136 -3.27 -10.31 23.39
N ALA A 137 -4.00 -11.42 23.32
CA ALA A 137 -3.95 -12.29 22.16
C ALA A 137 -4.25 -11.42 20.95
N ALA A 138 -3.20 -11.05 20.22
CA ALA A 138 -3.35 -10.23 19.04
C ALA A 138 -4.36 -10.94 18.14
N PRO A 139 -5.24 -10.21 17.42
CA PRO A 139 -6.02 -10.81 16.37
C PRO A 139 -5.09 -11.67 15.53
N VAL A 140 -5.36 -12.99 15.50
CA VAL A 140 -4.51 -13.94 14.80
C VAL A 140 -4.70 -13.63 13.32
N GLU A 141 -3.70 -12.96 12.74
CA GLU A 141 -3.59 -12.79 11.29
C GLU A 141 -3.84 -14.16 10.64
N ALA A 142 -4.74 -14.21 9.66
CA ALA A 142 -5.12 -15.47 9.05
C ALA A 142 -3.85 -16.20 8.54
N PRO A 143 -3.72 -17.53 8.73
CA PRO A 143 -2.47 -18.25 8.45
C PRO A 143 -1.92 -18.01 7.04
N ALA A 144 -2.80 -17.90 6.05
CA ALA A 144 -2.43 -17.59 4.67
C ALA A 144 -1.77 -16.21 4.55
N VAL A 145 -2.30 -15.19 5.21
CA VAL A 145 -1.78 -13.81 5.22
C VAL A 145 -0.38 -13.77 5.86
N ALA A 146 -0.22 -14.44 7.01
CA ALA A 146 1.08 -14.57 7.68
C ALA A 146 2.13 -15.26 6.79
N THR A 147 1.72 -16.32 6.08
CA THR A 147 2.59 -17.05 5.13
C THR A 147 3.01 -16.16 3.97
N VAL A 148 2.07 -15.44 3.36
CA VAL A 148 2.34 -14.48 2.29
C VAL A 148 3.34 -13.41 2.75
N ARG A 149 3.13 -12.83 3.94
CA ARG A 149 4.02 -11.81 4.52
C ARG A 149 5.43 -12.35 4.75
N ALA A 150 5.53 -13.57 5.28
CA ALA A 150 6.81 -14.22 5.54
C ALA A 150 7.58 -14.53 4.24
N ALA A 151 6.90 -15.09 3.24
CA ALA A 151 7.50 -15.36 1.93
C ALA A 151 7.92 -14.08 1.20
N LEU A 152 7.14 -13.00 1.29
CA LEU A 152 7.52 -11.69 0.76
C LEU A 152 8.82 -11.16 1.41
N ALA A 153 8.96 -11.30 2.74
CA ALA A 153 10.16 -10.90 3.46
C ALA A 153 11.39 -11.74 3.08
N ARG A 154 11.21 -13.06 2.88
CA ARG A 154 12.27 -13.99 2.45
C ARG A 154 12.54 -13.97 0.94
N ARG A 155 11.67 -13.34 0.16
CA ARG A 155 11.65 -13.37 -1.32
C ARG A 155 11.55 -14.79 -1.88
N HIS A 156 10.62 -15.57 -1.35
CA HIS A 156 10.32 -16.92 -1.83
C HIS A 156 9.03 -16.93 -2.66
N ALA A 157 8.94 -17.86 -3.60
CA ALA A 157 7.72 -18.04 -4.39
C ALA A 157 6.57 -18.59 -3.52
N LEU A 158 5.34 -18.28 -3.92
CA LEU A 158 4.14 -18.69 -3.20
C LEU A 158 3.23 -19.49 -4.11
N ARG A 159 2.64 -20.54 -3.56
CA ARG A 159 1.48 -21.22 -4.14
C ARG A 159 0.24 -20.73 -3.41
N LEU A 160 -0.69 -20.15 -4.15
CA LEU A 160 -1.93 -19.59 -3.63
C LEU A 160 -3.13 -20.40 -4.10
N VAL A 161 -4.03 -20.73 -3.17
CA VAL A 161 -5.40 -21.13 -3.49
C VAL A 161 -6.25 -19.86 -3.44
N TYR A 162 -6.70 -19.40 -4.61
CA TYR A 162 -7.31 -18.08 -4.75
C TYR A 162 -8.69 -18.13 -5.38
N TYR A 163 -9.66 -17.51 -4.71
CA TYR A 163 -11.02 -17.35 -5.21
C TYR A 163 -11.13 -16.13 -6.15
N SER A 164 -11.46 -16.39 -7.41
CA SER A 164 -11.65 -15.37 -8.45
C SER A 164 -13.11 -14.94 -8.55
N ALA A 165 -13.54 -13.91 -7.82
CA ALA A 165 -14.93 -13.43 -7.84
C ALA A 165 -15.50 -13.13 -9.24
N SER A 166 -14.67 -12.69 -10.20
CA SER A 166 -15.11 -12.41 -11.59
C SER A 166 -15.42 -13.66 -12.41
N ARG A 167 -14.92 -14.82 -12.00
CA ARG A 167 -15.09 -16.11 -12.68
C ARG A 167 -15.81 -17.13 -11.82
N ASP A 168 -16.10 -16.79 -10.57
CA ASP A 168 -16.68 -17.66 -9.54
C ASP A 168 -15.98 -19.03 -9.46
N VAL A 169 -14.64 -19.01 -9.46
CA VAL A 169 -13.82 -20.22 -9.48
C VAL A 169 -12.63 -20.05 -8.52
N VAL A 170 -12.36 -21.09 -7.76
CA VAL A 170 -11.12 -21.27 -6.99
C VAL A 170 -10.05 -21.86 -7.92
N SER A 171 -8.90 -21.18 -8.00
CA SER A 171 -7.76 -21.65 -8.81
C SER A 171 -6.48 -21.63 -8.00
N GLU A 172 -5.64 -22.62 -8.21
CA GLU A 172 -4.28 -22.65 -7.68
C GLU A 172 -3.34 -21.88 -8.62
N ARG A 173 -2.44 -21.07 -8.05
CA ARG A 173 -1.48 -20.25 -8.81
C ARG A 173 -0.14 -20.19 -8.11
N VAL A 174 0.94 -20.30 -8.87
CA VAL A 174 2.29 -20.00 -8.41
C VAL A 174 2.64 -18.55 -8.76
N VAL A 175 3.01 -17.80 -7.74
CA VAL A 175 3.28 -16.37 -7.85
C VAL A 175 4.61 -15.99 -7.22
N ASP A 176 5.31 -15.05 -7.85
CA ASP A 176 6.52 -14.44 -7.31
C ASP A 176 6.14 -13.10 -6.66
N PRO A 177 6.12 -13.02 -5.31
CA PRO A 177 5.61 -11.86 -4.60
C PRO A 177 6.53 -10.63 -4.75
N ILE A 178 5.94 -9.46 -4.99
CA ILE A 178 6.66 -8.19 -5.24
C ILE A 178 6.51 -7.25 -4.05
N ARG A 179 5.27 -6.96 -3.62
CA ARG A 179 4.95 -6.14 -2.44
C ARG A 179 3.49 -6.30 -2.01
N THR A 180 3.20 -5.94 -0.77
CA THR A 180 1.84 -5.67 -0.31
C THR A 180 1.46 -4.23 -0.63
N VAL A 181 0.20 -4.01 -1.00
CA VAL A 181 -0.35 -2.71 -1.36
C VAL A 181 -1.77 -2.54 -0.81
N LEU A 182 -2.20 -1.29 -0.63
CA LEU A 182 -3.55 -0.93 -0.21
C LEU A 182 -4.27 -0.27 -1.38
N VAL A 183 -5.47 -0.75 -1.72
CA VAL A 183 -6.35 -0.16 -2.74
C VAL A 183 -7.78 -0.19 -2.20
N ASP A 184 -8.43 0.97 -2.12
CA ASP A 184 -9.82 1.13 -1.65
C ASP A 184 -10.12 0.32 -0.37
N ASP A 185 -9.35 0.60 0.70
CA ASP A 185 -9.40 -0.05 2.02
C ASP A 185 -9.15 -1.56 2.05
N ASN A 186 -8.75 -2.15 0.93
CA ASN A 186 -8.44 -3.57 0.84
C ASN A 186 -6.95 -3.79 0.63
N SER A 187 -6.38 -4.74 1.37
CA SER A 187 -4.99 -5.14 1.18
C SER A 187 -4.88 -6.15 0.03
N TYR A 188 -3.87 -5.96 -0.82
CA TYR A 188 -3.55 -6.83 -1.94
C TYR A 188 -2.09 -7.25 -1.90
N LEU A 189 -1.82 -8.51 -2.24
CA LEU A 189 -0.52 -8.96 -2.67
C LEU A 189 -0.38 -8.63 -4.16
N GLN A 190 0.61 -7.81 -4.49
CA GLN A 190 1.06 -7.65 -5.86
C GLN A 190 2.17 -8.66 -6.15
N ALA A 191 1.94 -9.50 -7.15
CA ALA A 191 2.86 -10.58 -7.50
C ALA A 191 2.87 -10.83 -9.01
N TRP A 192 3.99 -11.35 -9.51
CA TRP A 192 4.05 -11.92 -10.86
C TRP A 192 3.40 -13.29 -10.85
N CYS A 193 2.31 -13.49 -11.59
CA CYS A 193 1.66 -14.79 -11.73
C CYS A 193 2.32 -15.55 -12.87
N ARG A 194 2.89 -16.73 -12.56
CA ARG A 194 3.67 -17.50 -13.55
C ARG A 194 2.79 -18.04 -14.67
N GLU A 195 1.57 -18.48 -14.35
CA GLU A 195 0.63 -19.00 -15.35
C GLU A 195 0.06 -17.92 -16.27
N ALA A 196 -0.04 -16.69 -15.76
CA ALA A 196 -0.55 -15.55 -16.53
C ALA A 196 0.57 -14.75 -17.20
N GLU A 197 1.83 -15.08 -16.91
CA GLU A 197 3.03 -14.35 -17.33
C GLU A 197 2.85 -12.82 -17.21
N GLY A 198 2.39 -12.37 -16.04
CA GLY A 198 2.07 -10.95 -15.82
C GLY A 198 1.88 -10.59 -14.36
N VAL A 199 1.96 -9.29 -14.06
CA VAL A 199 1.67 -8.78 -12.71
C VAL A 199 0.17 -8.80 -12.44
N ARG A 200 -0.20 -9.31 -11.27
CA ARG A 200 -1.58 -9.39 -10.79
C ARG A 200 -1.68 -8.95 -9.33
N LEU A 201 -2.88 -8.49 -8.96
CA LEU A 201 -3.25 -8.17 -7.59
C LEU A 201 -4.12 -9.30 -7.03
N PHE A 202 -3.74 -9.81 -5.87
CA PHE A 202 -4.45 -10.85 -5.13
C PHE A 202 -4.95 -10.26 -3.82
N ARG A 203 -6.27 -10.13 -3.65
CA ARG A 203 -6.84 -9.54 -2.43
C ARG A 203 -6.68 -10.52 -1.28
N PHE A 204 -6.15 -10.07 -0.14
CA PHE A 204 -5.77 -10.97 0.96
C PHE A 204 -6.94 -11.76 1.54
N ASP A 205 -8.13 -11.17 1.59
CA ASP A 205 -9.37 -11.80 2.05
C ASP A 205 -9.92 -12.90 1.11
N ARG A 206 -9.41 -12.99 -0.13
CA ARG A 206 -9.78 -14.00 -1.13
C ARG A 206 -8.73 -15.10 -1.29
N ILE A 207 -7.66 -15.05 -0.51
CA ILE A 207 -6.67 -16.12 -0.42
C ILE A 207 -7.20 -17.15 0.57
N GLU A 208 -7.64 -18.30 0.07
CA GLU A 208 -8.15 -19.38 0.91
C GLU A 208 -7.00 -20.10 1.61
N ASP A 209 -5.89 -20.30 0.90
CA ASP A 209 -4.67 -20.89 1.44
C ASP A 209 -3.42 -20.34 0.72
N ALA A 210 -2.30 -20.33 1.44
CA ALA A 210 -1.01 -19.93 0.91
C ALA A 210 0.09 -20.85 1.44
N THR A 211 0.89 -21.40 0.53
CA THR A 211 2.04 -22.23 0.83
C THR A 211 3.31 -21.57 0.30
N GLU A 212 4.29 -21.33 1.18
CA GLU A 212 5.64 -20.90 0.79
C GLU A 212 6.34 -22.06 0.08
N LEU A 213 6.90 -21.79 -1.10
CA LEU A 213 7.67 -22.76 -1.86
C LEU A 213 9.15 -22.65 -1.49
N ASP A 214 9.86 -23.77 -1.50
CA ASP A 214 11.31 -23.85 -1.24
C ASP A 214 12.12 -23.45 -2.49
N GLU A 215 11.75 -22.33 -3.09
CA GLU A 215 12.45 -21.73 -4.22
C GLU A 215 12.36 -20.19 -4.14
N PRO A 216 13.39 -19.47 -4.59
CA PRO A 216 13.36 -18.02 -4.57
C PRO A 216 12.33 -17.46 -5.55
N ALA A 217 11.75 -16.31 -5.20
CA ALA A 217 10.92 -15.53 -6.09
C ALA A 217 11.78 -14.93 -7.21
N HIS A 218 11.41 -15.21 -8.46
CA HIS A 218 12.14 -14.74 -9.65
C HIS A 218 11.23 -13.96 -10.62
N PRO A 219 10.62 -12.84 -10.19
CA PRO A 219 9.84 -12.04 -11.10
C PRO A 219 10.76 -11.46 -12.20
N PRO A 220 10.32 -11.40 -13.47
CA PRO A 220 11.10 -10.80 -14.56
C PRO A 220 11.53 -9.36 -14.25
N SER A 221 12.61 -8.89 -14.88
CA SER A 221 13.13 -7.53 -14.65
C SER A 221 12.10 -6.42 -14.94
N HIS A 222 11.21 -6.64 -15.91
CA HIS A 222 10.11 -5.72 -16.24
C HIS A 222 8.91 -5.79 -15.28
N ALA A 223 8.81 -6.86 -14.48
CA ALA A 223 7.71 -7.01 -13.53
C ALA A 223 7.73 -5.93 -12.46
N ALA A 224 8.89 -5.36 -12.10
CA ALA A 224 8.96 -4.24 -11.16
C ALA A 224 8.37 -2.94 -11.74
N SER A 225 8.63 -2.64 -13.02
CA SER A 225 8.03 -1.50 -13.71
C SER A 225 6.54 -1.72 -13.97
N GLU A 226 6.14 -2.92 -14.36
CA GLU A 226 4.72 -3.29 -14.51
C GLU A 226 3.99 -3.27 -13.16
N ALA A 227 4.66 -3.67 -12.08
CA ALA A 227 4.15 -3.53 -10.72
C ALA A 227 3.97 -2.07 -10.30
N ALA A 228 4.88 -1.17 -10.69
CA ALA A 228 4.70 0.26 -10.45
C ALA A 228 3.48 0.79 -11.23
N ALA A 229 3.38 0.45 -12.52
CA ALA A 229 2.26 0.86 -13.38
C ALA A 229 0.92 0.23 -12.97
N SER A 230 0.90 -1.00 -12.45
CA SER A 230 -0.34 -1.69 -12.03
C SER A 230 -0.84 -1.28 -10.66
N LEU A 231 -0.05 -0.55 -9.85
CA LEU A 231 -0.59 0.22 -8.73
C LEU A 231 -1.09 1.59 -9.15
N ASP A 232 -0.52 2.10 -10.22
CA ASP A 232 -1.03 3.22 -10.98
C ASP A 232 -2.22 2.73 -11.84
N LEU A 233 -3.22 2.09 -11.19
CA LEU A 233 -4.48 1.63 -11.79
C LEU A 233 -5.24 2.74 -12.55
N PHE A 234 -4.71 3.97 -12.47
CA PHE A 234 -5.19 5.21 -13.03
C PHE A 234 -4.13 5.91 -13.90
N GLN A 235 -3.17 5.19 -14.49
CA GLN A 235 -2.63 5.70 -15.74
C GLN A 235 -3.78 5.77 -16.74
N ASP A 236 -4.07 6.99 -17.14
CA ASP A 236 -4.81 7.34 -18.34
C ASP A 236 -3.98 6.87 -19.55
N ASP A 237 -3.70 5.56 -19.64
CA ASP A 237 -2.92 4.95 -20.71
C ASP A 237 -3.67 5.24 -22.02
N PRO A 238 -3.16 6.14 -22.87
CA PRO A 238 -3.86 6.56 -24.06
C PRO A 238 -4.06 5.39 -25.03
N ALA A 239 -3.28 4.30 -24.88
CA ALA A 239 -3.35 3.12 -25.72
C ALA A 239 -4.54 2.21 -25.39
N LEU A 240 -5.11 2.29 -24.18
CA LEU A 240 -6.27 1.48 -23.81
C LEU A 240 -7.57 2.05 -24.40
N PRO A 241 -8.49 1.21 -24.87
CA PRO A 241 -9.78 1.67 -25.36
C PRO A 241 -10.59 2.32 -24.24
N SER A 242 -11.35 3.37 -24.59
CA SER A 242 -12.16 4.15 -23.66
C SER A 242 -13.63 3.99 -23.97
N ALA A 243 -14.41 3.55 -22.99
CA ALA A 243 -15.85 3.51 -23.08
C ALA A 243 -16.41 4.92 -22.88
N HIS A 244 -17.42 5.29 -23.65
CA HIS A 244 -18.20 6.51 -23.45
C HIS A 244 -19.56 6.12 -22.91
N LEU A 245 -19.95 6.69 -21.78
CA LEU A 245 -21.07 6.23 -20.98
C LEU A 245 -22.01 7.40 -20.69
N ARG A 246 -23.32 7.12 -20.75
CA ARG A 246 -24.37 7.97 -20.19
C ARG A 246 -24.91 7.31 -18.94
N ILE A 247 -24.84 8.02 -17.83
CA ILE A 247 -25.23 7.54 -16.50
C ILE A 247 -26.44 8.35 -16.05
N ARG A 248 -27.47 7.66 -15.55
CA ARG A 248 -28.65 8.34 -15.02
C ARG A 248 -28.33 9.05 -13.69
N PRO A 249 -29.06 10.13 -13.34
CA PRO A 249 -28.78 10.89 -12.12
C PRO A 249 -28.85 10.04 -10.84
N ASP A 250 -29.74 9.05 -10.78
CA ASP A 250 -29.89 8.09 -9.67
C ASP A 250 -28.73 7.09 -9.53
N TYR A 251 -27.86 7.02 -10.54
CA TYR A 251 -26.67 6.16 -10.56
C TYR A 251 -25.37 6.94 -10.32
N GLY A 252 -25.43 8.16 -9.79
CA GLY A 252 -24.23 8.99 -9.52
C GLY A 252 -23.17 8.32 -8.63
N TRP A 253 -23.58 7.36 -7.79
CA TRP A 253 -22.69 6.57 -6.92
C TRP A 253 -21.65 5.73 -7.69
N VAL A 254 -21.87 5.46 -9.00
CA VAL A 254 -20.92 4.66 -9.79
C VAL A 254 -19.56 5.34 -9.95
N PHE A 255 -19.49 6.68 -9.82
CA PHE A 255 -18.22 7.41 -9.83
C PHE A 255 -17.38 7.15 -8.57
N ASP A 256 -18.01 6.74 -7.48
CA ASP A 256 -17.32 6.43 -6.22
C ASP A 256 -16.80 4.98 -6.22
N GLN A 257 -17.36 4.12 -7.06
CA GLN A 257 -17.06 2.68 -7.11
C GLN A 257 -16.22 2.29 -8.32
N TYR A 258 -16.20 3.12 -9.36
CA TYR A 258 -15.52 2.85 -10.62
C TYR A 258 -14.71 4.05 -11.07
N PRO A 259 -13.52 3.82 -11.66
CA PRO A 259 -12.59 4.86 -12.10
C PRO A 259 -13.09 5.57 -13.37
N MET A 260 -14.22 6.27 -13.27
CA MET A 260 -14.86 6.97 -14.38
C MET A 260 -14.49 8.46 -14.37
N HIS A 261 -14.16 9.02 -15.53
CA HIS A 261 -13.92 10.45 -15.68
C HIS A 261 -15.19 11.15 -16.19
N ARG A 262 -15.71 12.11 -15.43
CA ARG A 262 -16.91 12.85 -15.81
C ARG A 262 -16.58 13.87 -16.91
N LEU A 263 -17.28 13.78 -18.04
CA LEU A 263 -17.17 14.73 -19.14
C LEU A 263 -18.16 15.89 -19.01
N ALA A 264 -19.42 15.58 -18.70
CA ALA A 264 -20.48 16.58 -18.69
C ALA A 264 -21.64 16.19 -17.77
N VAL A 265 -22.42 17.21 -17.41
CA VAL A 265 -23.73 17.07 -16.77
C VAL A 265 -24.74 17.72 -17.71
N HIS A 266 -25.72 16.95 -18.15
CA HIS A 266 -26.78 17.42 -19.03
C HIS A 266 -27.88 18.14 -18.22
N PRO A 267 -28.70 19.01 -18.86
CA PRO A 267 -29.75 19.77 -18.17
C PRO A 267 -30.82 18.91 -17.49
N ASP A 268 -30.98 17.66 -17.93
CA ASP A 268 -31.90 16.67 -17.36
C ASP A 268 -31.30 15.91 -16.14
N GLY A 269 -30.07 16.25 -15.75
CA GLY A 269 -29.32 15.62 -14.66
C GLY A 269 -28.58 14.34 -15.06
N THR A 270 -28.67 13.90 -16.32
CA THR A 270 -27.87 12.78 -16.80
C THR A 270 -26.39 13.16 -16.88
N LEU A 271 -25.52 12.19 -16.62
CA LEU A 271 -24.09 12.36 -16.52
C LEU A 271 -23.43 11.68 -17.72
N GLU A 272 -22.43 12.32 -18.29
CA GLU A 272 -21.60 11.73 -19.34
C GLU A 272 -20.21 11.46 -18.80
N ALA A 273 -19.69 10.27 -19.04
CA ALA A 273 -18.42 9.82 -18.48
C ALA A 273 -17.62 8.96 -19.44
N THR A 274 -16.32 8.88 -19.19
CA THR A 274 -15.44 7.91 -19.85
C THR A 274 -14.83 6.94 -18.84
N MET A 275 -14.54 5.73 -19.31
CA MET A 275 -13.87 4.72 -18.50
C MET A 275 -12.98 3.87 -19.39
N ARG A 276 -11.69 3.78 -19.07
CA ARG A 276 -10.76 2.91 -19.78
C ARG A 276 -11.01 1.45 -19.39
N PHE A 277 -10.78 0.54 -20.33
CA PHE A 277 -10.97 -0.89 -20.08
C PHE A 277 -9.96 -1.75 -20.81
N ALA A 278 -9.61 -2.89 -20.21
CA ALA A 278 -8.63 -3.83 -20.76
C ALA A 278 -9.23 -4.78 -21.80
N THR A 279 -10.51 -5.18 -21.65
CA THR A 279 -11.18 -6.12 -22.57
C THR A 279 -12.65 -5.76 -22.79
N LEU A 280 -13.13 -5.93 -24.02
CA LEU A 280 -14.53 -5.71 -24.40
C LEU A 280 -15.50 -6.60 -23.60
N ASP A 281 -15.13 -7.86 -23.40
CA ASP A 281 -15.96 -8.84 -22.68
C ASP A 281 -16.19 -8.46 -21.21
N TRP A 282 -15.14 -8.01 -20.51
CA TRP A 282 -15.27 -7.53 -19.14
C TRP A 282 -16.14 -6.27 -19.06
N MET A 283 -15.87 -5.27 -19.91
CA MET A 283 -16.62 -4.01 -19.88
C MET A 283 -18.10 -4.24 -20.22
N ALA A 284 -18.39 -5.09 -21.21
CA ALA A 284 -19.77 -5.42 -21.56
C ALA A 284 -20.51 -6.12 -20.40
N ARG A 285 -19.88 -7.09 -19.72
CA ARG A 285 -20.47 -7.72 -18.53
C ARG A 285 -20.73 -6.73 -17.39
N LEU A 286 -19.77 -5.83 -17.13
CA LEU A 286 -19.92 -4.80 -16.11
C LEU A 286 -21.14 -3.92 -16.41
N LEU A 287 -21.25 -3.44 -17.64
CA LEU A 287 -22.33 -2.54 -18.06
C LEU A 287 -23.71 -3.19 -17.96
N LEU A 288 -23.82 -4.48 -18.31
CA LEU A 288 -25.07 -5.24 -18.14
C LEU A 288 -25.53 -5.28 -16.68
N GLY A 289 -24.59 -5.33 -15.73
CA GLY A 289 -24.88 -5.33 -14.29
C GLY A 289 -25.59 -4.06 -13.80
N PHE A 290 -25.46 -2.94 -14.51
CA PHE A 290 -26.16 -1.69 -14.18
C PHE A 290 -27.56 -1.59 -14.79
N GLY A 291 -27.97 -2.55 -15.63
CA GLY A 291 -29.25 -2.51 -16.33
C GLY A 291 -29.46 -1.19 -17.09
N ALA A 292 -30.58 -0.52 -16.82
CA ALA A 292 -30.90 0.77 -17.44
C ALA A 292 -30.17 1.98 -16.82
N GLY A 293 -29.41 1.78 -15.73
CA GLY A 293 -28.70 2.84 -14.99
C GLY A 293 -27.54 3.48 -15.74
N VAL A 294 -26.85 2.69 -16.57
CA VAL A 294 -25.69 3.10 -17.35
C VAL A 294 -25.85 2.62 -18.79
N THR A 295 -25.76 3.54 -19.75
CA THR A 295 -25.85 3.28 -21.18
C THR A 295 -24.51 3.51 -21.85
N VAL A 296 -24.04 2.55 -22.64
CA VAL A 296 -22.84 2.72 -23.47
C VAL A 296 -23.17 3.48 -24.75
N LEU A 297 -22.35 4.50 -25.06
CA LEU A 297 -22.40 5.32 -26.26
C LEU A 297 -21.31 4.95 -27.26
N GLY A 298 -20.20 4.38 -26.79
CA GLY A 298 -19.08 3.93 -27.63
C GLY A 298 -18.00 3.23 -26.82
N PRO A 299 -17.02 2.58 -27.49
CA PRO A 299 -16.88 2.45 -28.94
C PRO A 299 -17.92 1.49 -29.58
N PRO A 300 -18.12 1.49 -30.92
CA PRO A 300 -19.21 0.77 -31.58
C PRO A 300 -19.23 -0.75 -31.34
N ASP A 301 -18.04 -1.34 -31.26
CA ASP A 301 -17.83 -2.75 -30.89
C ASP A 301 -18.31 -3.05 -29.47
N LEU A 302 -18.06 -2.17 -28.51
CA LEU A 302 -18.59 -2.30 -27.15
C LEU A 302 -20.12 -2.16 -27.11
N VAL A 303 -20.67 -1.21 -27.87
CA VAL A 303 -22.13 -1.04 -27.98
C VAL A 303 -22.79 -2.30 -28.55
N ALA A 304 -22.21 -2.87 -29.61
CA ALA A 304 -22.70 -4.12 -30.20
C ALA A 304 -22.61 -5.28 -29.19
N ALA A 305 -21.49 -5.40 -28.49
CA ALA A 305 -21.23 -6.46 -27.53
C ALA A 305 -22.15 -6.40 -26.29
N VAL A 306 -22.54 -5.20 -25.85
CA VAL A 306 -23.55 -5.03 -24.78
C VAL A 306 -24.94 -5.37 -25.30
N ARG A 307 -25.31 -4.87 -26.48
CA ARG A 307 -26.62 -5.13 -27.10
C ARG A 307 -26.88 -6.63 -27.28
N GLU A 308 -25.95 -7.34 -27.90
CA GLU A 308 -26.07 -8.78 -28.17
C GLU A 308 -26.27 -9.58 -26.88
N ARG A 309 -25.50 -9.26 -25.83
CA ARG A 309 -25.63 -9.92 -24.53
C ARG A 309 -26.93 -9.55 -23.80
N SER A 310 -27.41 -8.31 -23.92
CA SER A 310 -28.70 -7.91 -23.37
C SER A 310 -29.85 -8.67 -24.03
N GLU A 311 -29.81 -8.82 -25.36
CA GLU A 311 -30.81 -9.57 -26.12
C GLU A 311 -30.78 -11.06 -25.75
N ALA A 312 -29.59 -11.65 -25.63
CA ALA A 312 -29.44 -13.04 -25.17
C ALA A 312 -29.93 -13.24 -23.73
N ALA A 313 -29.64 -12.30 -22.83
CA ALA A 313 -30.13 -12.33 -21.46
C ALA A 313 -31.66 -12.26 -21.42
N LEU A 314 -32.27 -11.33 -22.17
CA LEU A 314 -33.72 -11.20 -22.26
C LEU A 314 -34.37 -12.47 -22.81
N ALA A 315 -33.83 -13.02 -23.91
CA ALA A 315 -34.32 -14.26 -24.50
C ALA A 315 -34.31 -15.42 -23.50
N ALA A 316 -33.26 -15.55 -22.68
CA ALA A 316 -33.20 -16.58 -21.65
C ALA A 316 -34.34 -16.47 -20.60
N TYR A 317 -34.76 -15.25 -20.24
CA TYR A 317 -35.92 -15.04 -19.35
C TYR A 317 -37.25 -15.29 -20.05
N THR A 318 -37.37 -14.92 -21.32
CA THR A 318 -38.57 -15.20 -22.12
C THR A 318 -38.76 -16.70 -22.33
N ASP A 319 -37.70 -17.43 -22.67
CA ASP A 319 -37.72 -18.88 -22.90
C ASP A 319 -38.00 -19.67 -21.61
N ALA A 320 -37.65 -19.11 -20.45
CA ALA A 320 -37.97 -19.70 -19.15
C ALA A 320 -39.47 -19.66 -18.82
N GLY A 321 -40.30 -18.94 -19.58
CA GLY A 321 -41.76 -18.98 -19.46
C GLY A 321 -42.32 -18.47 -18.13
N LEU A 322 -41.61 -17.56 -17.45
CA LEU A 322 -41.96 -17.05 -16.11
C LEU A 322 -43.12 -16.03 -16.10
N GLU A 323 -43.97 -16.01 -17.12
CA GLU A 323 -45.09 -15.06 -17.24
C GLU A 323 -46.32 -15.44 -16.41
N GLU A 324 -46.36 -16.61 -15.77
CA GLU A 324 -47.47 -17.03 -14.90
C GLU A 324 -46.99 -17.46 -13.51
N MET A 325 -46.69 -16.49 -12.64
CA MET A 325 -46.79 -16.67 -11.20
C MET A 325 -47.51 -15.46 -10.62
N GLU A 326 -48.84 -15.56 -10.61
CA GLU A 326 -49.81 -14.62 -10.03
C GLU A 326 -49.66 -14.49 -8.51
#